data_AF-A0A2G9MLT4-F1
#
_entry.id   AF-A0A2G9MLT4-F1
#
_cell.length_a   1.000
_cell.length_b   1.000
_cell.length_c   1.000
_cell.angle_alpha   90.00
_cell.angle_beta   90.00
_cell.angle_gamma   90.00
#
_symmetry.space_group_name_H-M   'P 1'
#
loop_
_entity.id
_entity.type
_entity.pdbx_description
1 polymer ?
#
loop_
_entity_poly.entity_id
_entity_poly.type
_entity_poly.pdbx_seq_one_letter_code
_entity_poly.pdbx_strand_id
1 'polypeptide(L)'
;MKKTSKGIIEHGQKNYGQSLFDRLSFFQIFVLWITIICLFGIVYYFISGQTAYLRSIDGKQLNFMDHIYFSFITATSTGFGDIVPMGYFKLGVLIEVIIGLTLLAIVTSKLVSIKQDTILNEVYEISLGEKVNSIRSALYLFRLNINRMLTKLEEAGLKQREIHEIHIYFANFESTLQEIKSIIDREKKSVFLKLID
;
A
#
# COMPACT_ATOMS: atom_id res chain seq x y z
N MET A 1 39.49 14.17 15.37
CA MET A 1 38.90 13.14 16.27
C MET A 1 37.40 13.34 16.32
N LYS A 2 36.65 12.23 16.23
CA LYS A 2 35.20 12.10 16.03
C LYS A 2 34.33 12.97 16.94
N LYS A 3 33.31 13.60 16.36
CA LYS A 3 32.01 13.82 17.04
C LYS A 3 30.89 13.58 16.04
N THR A 4 30.53 12.31 15.93
CA THR A 4 29.44 11.80 15.12
C THR A 4 28.10 12.24 15.68
N SER A 5 27.34 12.91 14.81
CA SER A 5 25.88 13.01 14.71
C SER A 5 25.10 12.19 15.74
N LYS A 6 24.50 12.91 16.69
CA LYS A 6 23.46 12.40 17.58
C LYS A 6 22.11 12.65 16.89
N GLY A 7 21.42 11.55 16.59
CA GLY A 7 19.97 11.44 16.69
C GLY A 7 19.14 12.23 15.70
N ILE A 8 18.93 11.67 14.50
CA ILE A 8 17.62 11.75 13.83
C ILE A 8 17.39 10.39 13.15
N ILE A 9 16.14 9.92 13.23
CA ILE A 9 15.56 8.72 12.61
C ILE A 9 15.71 7.41 13.40
N GLU A 10 15.17 7.38 14.62
CA GLU A 10 14.47 6.19 15.13
C GLU A 10 12.96 6.44 15.03
N HIS A 11 12.38 6.10 13.88
CA HIS A 11 10.94 5.84 13.78
C HIS A 11 10.73 4.41 13.28
N GLY A 12 11.25 3.47 14.06
CA GLY A 12 10.82 2.07 14.03
C GLY A 12 9.67 1.87 15.01
N GLN A 13 8.48 2.40 14.70
CA GLN A 13 7.27 1.86 15.33
C GLN A 13 7.02 0.47 14.73
N LYS A 14 7.62 -0.55 15.35
CA LYS A 14 7.32 -1.96 15.09
C LYS A 14 5.90 -2.23 15.61
N ASN A 15 4.91 -1.97 14.76
CA ASN A 15 3.50 -2.26 15.03
C ASN A 15 3.31 -3.78 14.97
N TYR A 16 3.33 -4.46 16.11
CA TYR A 16 3.03 -5.90 16.21
C TYR A 16 1.71 -6.28 15.51
N GLY A 17 0.72 -5.38 15.48
CA GLY A 17 -0.53 -5.56 14.75
C GLY A 17 -0.35 -5.74 13.24
N GLN A 18 0.58 -5.01 12.60
CA GLN A 18 0.78 -5.09 11.14
C GLN A 18 1.28 -6.47 10.70
N SER A 19 2.14 -7.11 11.50
CA SER A 19 2.74 -8.40 11.16
C SER A 19 1.76 -9.59 11.08
N LEU A 20 0.59 -9.50 11.73
CA LEU A 20 -0.48 -10.51 11.63
C LEU A 20 -1.38 -10.24 10.42
N PHE A 21 -1.75 -8.97 10.20
CA PHE A 21 -2.59 -8.57 9.05
C PHE A 21 -1.87 -8.73 7.71
N ASP A 22 -0.54 -8.62 7.67
CA ASP A 22 0.23 -8.77 6.44
C ASP A 22 0.41 -10.21 5.98
N ARG A 23 0.29 -11.17 6.91
CA ARG A 23 0.34 -12.61 6.58
C ARG A 23 -0.98 -13.13 6.03
N LEU A 24 -2.09 -12.45 6.31
CA LEU A 24 -3.42 -12.87 5.86
C LEU A 24 -3.72 -12.29 4.47
N SER A 25 -4.05 -13.18 3.54
CA SER A 25 -4.53 -12.79 2.21
C SER A 25 -5.87 -12.09 2.30
N PHE A 26 -6.15 -11.18 1.36
CA PHE A 26 -7.46 -10.54 1.20
C PHE A 26 -8.61 -11.57 1.22
N PHE A 27 -8.44 -12.69 0.53
CA PHE A 27 -9.45 -13.74 0.47
C PHE A 27 -9.71 -14.38 1.84
N GLN A 28 -8.67 -14.59 2.65
CA GLN A 28 -8.81 -15.17 3.98
C GLN A 28 -9.57 -14.24 4.93
N ILE A 29 -9.28 -12.93 4.88
CA ILE A 29 -9.97 -11.93 5.70
C ILE A 29 -11.45 -11.81 5.26
N PHE A 30 -11.70 -11.82 3.95
CA PHE A 30 -13.06 -11.80 3.41
C PHE A 30 -13.88 -13.02 3.84
N VAL A 31 -13.30 -14.22 3.75
CA VAL A 31 -13.96 -15.46 4.22
C VAL A 31 -14.18 -15.43 5.74
N LEU A 32 -13.22 -14.92 6.52
CA LEU A 32 -13.37 -14.75 7.96
C LEU A 32 -14.53 -13.81 8.30
N TRP A 33 -14.68 -12.71 7.57
CA TRP A 33 -15.80 -11.78 7.74
C TRP A 33 -17.16 -12.44 7.49
N ILE A 34 -17.30 -13.16 6.35
CA ILE A 34 -18.52 -13.92 6.05
C ILE A 34 -18.79 -14.99 7.10
N THR A 35 -17.75 -15.70 7.55
CA THR A 35 -17.88 -16.75 8.57
C THR A 35 -18.38 -16.18 9.90
N ILE A 36 -17.90 -15.00 10.30
CA ILE A 36 -18.36 -14.32 11.51
C ILE A 36 -19.83 -13.91 11.38
N ILE A 37 -20.26 -13.38 10.23
CA ILE A 37 -21.67 -13.07 9.97
C ILE A 37 -22.52 -14.35 10.10
N CYS A 38 -22.14 -15.43 9.42
CA CYS A 38 -22.86 -16.69 9.54
C CYS A 38 -22.91 -17.21 10.99
N LEU A 39 -21.82 -17.06 11.75
CA LEU A 39 -21.76 -17.45 13.16
C LEU A 39 -22.74 -16.63 14.01
N PHE A 40 -22.81 -15.31 13.85
CA PHE A 40 -23.77 -14.46 14.55
C PHE A 40 -25.21 -14.83 14.18
N GLY A 41 -25.51 -15.05 12.90
CA GLY A 41 -26.82 -15.54 12.46
C GLY A 41 -27.22 -16.89 13.09
N ILE A 42 -26.29 -17.83 13.21
CA ILE A 42 -26.51 -19.11 13.90
C ILE A 42 -26.76 -18.89 15.39
N VAL A 43 -25.94 -18.07 16.05
CA VAL A 43 -26.10 -17.71 17.47
C VAL A 43 -27.48 -17.10 17.70
N TYR A 44 -27.94 -16.24 16.79
CA TYR A 44 -29.24 -15.60 16.87
C TYR A 44 -30.39 -16.59 16.74
N TYR A 45 -30.27 -17.57 15.85
CA TYR A 45 -31.26 -18.64 15.71
C TYR A 45 -31.39 -19.50 16.97
N PHE A 46 -30.28 -19.86 17.62
CA PHE A 46 -30.32 -20.66 18.84
C PHE A 46 -30.82 -19.88 20.06
N ILE A 47 -30.51 -18.59 20.16
CA ILE A 47 -30.95 -17.77 21.31
C ILE A 47 -32.43 -17.35 21.19
N SER A 48 -33.01 -17.28 19.98
CA SER A 48 -34.39 -16.83 19.77
C SER A 48 -35.47 -17.85 20.16
N GLY A 49 -35.10 -19.08 20.53
CA GLY A 49 -36.00 -20.25 20.58
C GLY A 49 -37.04 -20.36 21.70
N GLN A 50 -37.13 -19.46 22.69
CA GLN A 50 -38.19 -19.52 23.73
C GLN A 50 -38.84 -18.19 24.12
N THR A 51 -38.23 -17.07 23.77
CA THR A 51 -38.80 -15.71 23.90
C THR A 51 -38.27 -14.93 22.71
N ALA A 52 -39.14 -14.49 21.80
CA ALA A 52 -38.74 -13.91 20.51
C ALA A 52 -37.95 -12.59 20.69
N TYR A 53 -36.63 -12.71 20.89
CA TYR A 53 -35.71 -11.60 21.02
C TYR A 53 -35.42 -10.91 19.69
N LEU A 54 -35.69 -11.59 18.57
CA LEU A 54 -35.77 -11.01 17.24
C LEU A 54 -37.22 -11.10 16.76
N ARG A 55 -37.74 -9.99 16.22
CA ARG A 55 -39.12 -9.91 15.79
C ARG A 55 -39.20 -9.34 14.38
N SER A 56 -39.96 -10.00 13.52
CA SER A 56 -40.41 -9.42 12.25
C SER A 56 -41.49 -8.37 12.51
N ILE A 57 -41.39 -7.20 11.89
CA ILE A 57 -42.43 -6.16 11.98
C ILE A 57 -43.76 -6.66 11.42
N ASP A 58 -43.74 -7.46 10.35
CA ASP A 58 -44.92 -8.06 9.73
C ASP A 58 -45.57 -9.17 10.58
N GLY A 59 -45.00 -9.49 11.74
CA GLY A 59 -45.51 -10.55 12.63
C GLY A 59 -45.23 -11.97 12.11
N LYS A 60 -44.44 -12.13 11.04
CA LYS A 60 -44.03 -13.43 10.51
C LYS A 60 -43.10 -14.15 11.48
N GLN A 61 -43.23 -15.47 11.54
CA GLN A 61 -42.25 -16.31 12.24
C GLN A 61 -40.94 -16.31 11.47
N LEU A 62 -39.84 -16.09 12.18
CA LEU A 62 -38.51 -16.04 11.60
C LEU A 62 -37.97 -17.47 11.43
N ASN A 63 -37.53 -17.78 10.22
CA ASN A 63 -36.82 -19.02 9.91
C ASN A 63 -35.29 -18.85 10.11
N PHE A 64 -34.51 -19.92 9.97
CA PHE A 64 -33.05 -19.88 10.12
C PHE A 64 -32.35 -18.88 9.18
N MET A 65 -32.80 -18.77 7.92
CA MET A 65 -32.23 -17.85 6.94
C MET A 65 -32.50 -16.39 7.31
N ASP A 66 -33.64 -16.08 7.94
CA ASP A 66 -33.97 -14.74 8.39
C ASP A 66 -32.99 -14.23 9.47
N HIS A 67 -32.43 -15.14 10.27
CA HIS A 67 -31.43 -14.80 11.29
C HIS A 67 -30.04 -14.53 10.66
N ILE A 68 -29.64 -15.30 9.65
CA ILE A 68 -28.43 -15.03 8.86
C ILE A 68 -28.58 -13.71 8.09
N TYR A 69 -29.75 -13.48 7.50
CA TYR A 69 -30.07 -12.24 6.82
C TYR A 69 -29.99 -11.05 7.79
N PHE A 70 -30.60 -11.13 8.97
CA PHE A 70 -30.52 -10.10 9.99
C PHE A 70 -29.06 -9.78 10.39
N SER A 71 -28.24 -10.82 10.59
CA SER A 71 -26.82 -10.68 10.89
C SER A 71 -26.05 -9.99 9.75
N PHE A 72 -26.32 -10.38 8.50
CA PHE A 72 -25.69 -9.77 7.32
C PHE A 72 -26.01 -8.28 7.22
N ILE A 73 -27.29 -7.90 7.26
CA ILE A 73 -27.71 -6.49 7.13
C ILE A 73 -27.25 -5.63 8.33
N THR A 74 -27.00 -6.27 9.48
CA THR A 74 -26.45 -5.63 10.68
C THR A 74 -24.95 -5.40 10.54
N ALA A 75 -24.19 -6.42 10.13
CA ALA A 75 -22.75 -6.32 9.93
C ALA A 75 -22.37 -5.38 8.77
N THR A 76 -23.21 -5.22 7.76
CA THR A 76 -23.06 -4.22 6.69
C THR A 76 -23.61 -2.85 7.05
N SER A 77 -24.21 -2.69 8.24
CA SER A 77 -24.91 -1.48 8.68
C SER A 77 -26.01 -1.01 7.70
N THR A 78 -26.59 -1.93 6.91
CA THR A 78 -27.70 -1.64 6.00
C THR A 78 -29.01 -1.50 6.76
N GLY A 79 -29.30 -2.44 7.68
CA GLY A 79 -30.41 -2.36 8.63
C GLY A 79 -31.77 -1.95 8.04
N PHE A 80 -32.34 -2.76 7.13
CA PHE A 80 -33.63 -2.47 6.49
C PHE A 80 -34.80 -2.27 7.46
N GLY A 81 -34.68 -2.76 8.69
CA GLY A 81 -35.64 -2.53 9.78
C GLY A 81 -36.85 -3.46 9.76
N ASP A 82 -36.92 -4.41 8.82
CA ASP A 82 -37.92 -5.47 8.74
C ASP A 82 -37.84 -6.49 9.88
N ILE A 83 -36.63 -6.71 10.40
CA ILE A 83 -36.35 -7.52 11.59
C ILE A 83 -35.66 -6.64 12.63
N VAL A 84 -36.19 -6.63 13.86
CA VAL A 84 -35.66 -5.79 14.94
C VAL A 84 -35.34 -6.61 16.21
N PRO A 85 -34.21 -6.31 16.88
CA PRO A 85 -33.87 -6.91 18.16
C PRO A 85 -34.64 -6.25 19.31
N MET A 86 -35.08 -7.07 20.27
CA MET A 86 -35.89 -6.67 21.43
C MET A 86 -35.18 -6.99 22.74
N GLY A 87 -35.43 -6.17 23.76
CA GLY A 87 -34.87 -6.36 25.11
C GLY A 87 -33.34 -6.30 25.16
N TYR A 88 -32.74 -7.16 26.00
CA TYR A 88 -31.29 -7.22 26.24
C TYR A 88 -30.48 -7.70 25.03
N PHE A 89 -31.12 -8.28 24.02
CA PHE A 89 -30.46 -8.78 22.81
C PHE A 89 -29.80 -7.68 21.98
N LYS A 90 -30.27 -6.43 22.15
CA LYS A 90 -29.66 -5.23 21.54
C LYS A 90 -28.17 -5.11 21.87
N LEU A 91 -27.73 -5.56 23.05
CA LEU A 91 -26.31 -5.53 23.42
C LEU A 91 -25.45 -6.46 22.54
N GLY A 92 -25.97 -7.64 22.21
CA GLY A 92 -25.29 -8.58 21.30
C GLY A 92 -25.19 -8.02 19.89
N VAL A 93 -26.24 -7.34 19.42
CA VAL A 93 -26.26 -6.64 18.12
C VAL A 93 -25.24 -5.51 18.08
N LEU A 94 -25.07 -4.74 19.17
CA LEU A 94 -24.02 -3.71 19.22
C LEU A 94 -22.62 -4.29 19.06
N ILE A 95 -22.34 -5.44 19.70
CA ILE A 95 -21.07 -6.14 19.57
C ILE A 95 -20.87 -6.62 18.12
N GLU A 96 -21.90 -7.19 17.50
CA GLU A 96 -21.85 -7.59 16.10
C GLU A 96 -21.55 -6.41 15.18
N VAL A 97 -22.21 -5.25 15.36
CA VAL A 97 -21.97 -4.06 14.55
C VAL A 97 -20.52 -3.61 14.64
N ILE A 98 -19.95 -3.56 15.85
CA ILE A 98 -18.54 -3.16 16.05
C ILE A 98 -17.59 -4.11 15.33
N ILE A 99 -17.79 -5.43 15.50
CA ILE A 99 -16.94 -6.45 14.89
C ILE A 99 -17.10 -6.46 13.36
N GLY A 100 -18.34 -6.47 12.88
CA GLY A 100 -18.69 -6.51 11.45
C GLY A 100 -18.14 -5.31 10.68
N LEU A 101 -18.30 -4.10 11.22
CA LEU A 101 -17.77 -2.88 10.60
C LEU A 101 -16.25 -2.81 10.67
N THR A 102 -15.62 -3.25 11.77
CA THR A 102 -14.16 -3.28 11.89
C THR A 102 -13.56 -4.22 10.84
N LEU A 103 -14.12 -5.43 10.69
CA LEU A 103 -13.66 -6.39 9.70
C LEU A 103 -13.91 -5.91 8.26
N LEU A 104 -15.06 -5.28 8.00
CA LEU A 104 -15.34 -4.68 6.69
C LEU A 104 -14.33 -3.56 6.34
N ALA A 105 -13.95 -2.74 7.32
CA ALA A 105 -12.90 -1.73 7.15
C ALA A 105 -11.54 -2.37 6.84
N ILE A 106 -11.21 -3.50 7.46
CA ILE A 106 -9.96 -4.23 7.18
C ILE A 106 -9.98 -4.82 5.77
N VAL A 107 -11.10 -5.42 5.34
CA VAL A 107 -11.28 -5.97 3.98
C VAL A 107 -11.07 -4.87 2.94
N THR A 108 -11.71 -3.71 3.12
CA THR A 108 -11.60 -2.59 2.18
C THR A 108 -10.19 -1.99 2.18
N SER A 109 -9.53 -1.87 3.35
CA SER A 109 -8.13 -1.43 3.45
C SER A 109 -7.19 -2.35 2.68
N LYS A 110 -7.30 -3.68 2.83
CA LYS A 110 -6.50 -4.64 2.06
C LYS A 110 -6.77 -4.56 0.55
N LEU A 111 -8.02 -4.38 0.14
CA LEU A 111 -8.38 -4.20 -1.27
C LEU A 111 -7.68 -2.97 -1.88
N VAL A 112 -7.65 -1.85 -1.15
CA VAL A 112 -6.97 -0.63 -1.57
C VAL A 112 -5.46 -0.83 -1.63
N SER A 113 -4.87 -1.48 -0.62
CA SER A 113 -3.43 -1.78 -0.57
C SER A 113 -2.96 -2.55 -1.80
N ILE A 114 -3.69 -3.60 -2.21
CA ILE A 114 -3.33 -4.42 -3.38
C ILE A 114 -3.24 -3.56 -4.66
N LYS A 115 -4.17 -2.61 -4.82
CA LYS A 115 -4.16 -1.70 -5.98
C LYS A 115 -3.00 -0.70 -5.92
N GLN A 116 -2.70 -0.19 -4.73
CA GLN A 116 -1.58 0.74 -4.53
C GLN A 116 -0.24 0.08 -4.84
N ASP A 117 -0.02 -1.16 -4.38
CA ASP A 117 1.23 -1.89 -4.62
C ASP A 117 1.50 -2.11 -6.13
N THR A 118 0.44 -2.36 -6.91
CA THR A 118 0.56 -2.52 -8.36
C THR A 118 0.98 -1.22 -9.04
N ILE A 119 0.31 -0.11 -8.71
CA ILE A 119 0.62 1.21 -9.29
C ILE A 119 2.03 1.66 -8.89
N LEU A 120 2.46 1.40 -7.66
CA LEU A 120 3.80 1.75 -7.20
C LEU A 120 4.90 1.02 -7.98
N ASN A 121 4.69 -0.27 -8.30
CA ASN A 121 5.63 -1.02 -9.12
C ASN A 121 5.69 -0.48 -10.56
N GLU A 122 4.54 -0.14 -11.15
CA GLU A 122 4.49 0.47 -12.49
C GLU A 122 5.19 1.83 -12.53
N VAL A 123 4.97 2.69 -11.53
CA VAL A 123 5.67 3.98 -11.39
C VAL A 123 7.17 3.78 -11.23
N TYR A 124 7.60 2.76 -10.48
CA TYR A 124 9.02 2.45 -10.32
C TYR A 124 9.66 2.07 -11.66
N GLU A 125 9.03 1.17 -12.43
CA GLU A 125 9.47 0.73 -13.77
C GLU A 125 9.56 1.91 -14.75
N ILE A 126 8.57 2.81 -14.75
CA ILE A 126 8.61 4.05 -15.55
C ILE A 126 9.83 4.89 -15.16
N SER A 127 10.07 5.08 -13.85
CA SER A 127 11.21 5.87 -13.38
C SER A 127 12.56 5.25 -13.76
N LEU A 128 12.66 3.92 -13.79
CA LEU A 128 13.87 3.23 -14.25
C LEU A 128 14.10 3.49 -15.73
N GLY A 129 13.04 3.40 -16.55
CA GLY A 129 13.09 3.72 -17.98
C GLY A 129 13.58 5.16 -18.25
N GLU A 130 13.03 6.15 -17.53
CA GLU A 130 13.45 7.55 -17.65
C GLU A 130 14.93 7.75 -17.30
N LYS A 131 15.42 7.10 -16.25
CA LYS A 131 16.84 7.17 -15.84
C LYS A 131 17.76 6.56 -16.88
N VAL A 132 17.41 5.39 -17.43
CA VAL A 132 18.17 4.76 -18.53
C VAL A 132 18.20 5.69 -19.75
N ASN A 133 17.08 6.36 -20.05
CA ASN A 133 17.01 7.30 -21.17
C ASN A 133 17.86 8.56 -20.92
N SER A 134 17.90 9.06 -19.68
CA SER A 134 18.79 10.15 -19.27
C SER A 134 20.27 9.78 -19.42
N ILE A 135 20.67 8.57 -19.00
CA ILE A 135 22.02 8.02 -19.21
C ILE A 135 22.39 8.01 -20.69
N ARG A 136 21.50 7.45 -21.51
CA ARG A 136 21.70 7.39 -22.97
C ARG A 136 21.89 8.78 -23.55
N SER A 137 21.07 9.74 -23.12
CA SER A 137 21.13 11.14 -23.57
C SER A 137 22.45 11.80 -23.16
N ALA A 138 22.88 11.62 -21.91
CA ALA A 138 24.15 12.16 -21.42
C ALA A 138 25.36 11.56 -22.14
N LEU A 139 25.38 10.24 -22.36
CA LEU A 139 26.43 9.57 -23.13
C LEU A 139 26.44 10.01 -24.59
N TYR A 140 25.27 10.18 -25.20
CA TYR A 140 25.16 10.69 -26.56
C TYR A 140 25.73 12.11 -26.69
N LEU A 141 25.36 13.01 -25.78
CA LEU A 141 25.87 14.39 -25.75
C LEU A 141 27.38 14.43 -25.48
N PHE A 142 27.88 13.61 -24.55
CA PHE A 142 29.30 13.50 -24.26
C PHE A 142 30.09 13.05 -25.50
N ARG A 143 29.63 11.99 -26.18
CA ARG A 143 30.23 11.51 -27.43
C ARG A 143 30.22 12.60 -28.51
N LEU A 144 29.10 13.28 -28.67
CA LEU A 144 28.95 14.35 -29.67
C LEU A 144 29.89 15.52 -29.38
N ASN A 145 30.06 15.90 -28.11
CA ASN A 145 30.99 16.94 -27.69
C ASN A 145 32.45 16.53 -27.94
N ILE A 146 32.83 15.28 -27.63
CA ILE A 146 34.17 14.76 -27.96
C ILE A 146 34.42 14.81 -29.47
N ASN A 147 33.47 14.35 -30.29
CA ASN A 147 33.64 14.36 -31.74
C ASN A 147 33.82 15.77 -32.29
N ARG A 148 33.03 16.75 -31.82
CA ARG A 148 33.18 18.15 -32.22
C ARG A 148 34.55 18.71 -31.86
N MET A 149 35.08 18.33 -30.71
CA MET A 149 36.42 18.75 -30.31
C MET A 149 37.51 18.12 -31.17
N LEU A 150 37.36 16.83 -31.51
CA LEU A 150 38.33 16.13 -32.36
C LEU A 150 38.46 16.84 -33.72
N THR A 151 37.34 17.18 -34.35
CA THR A 151 37.33 17.92 -35.62
C THR A 151 37.99 19.30 -35.49
N LYS A 152 37.71 20.05 -34.41
CA LYS A 152 38.33 21.37 -34.19
C LYS A 152 39.84 21.29 -33.93
N LEU A 153 40.28 20.24 -33.23
CA LEU A 153 41.69 19.94 -33.00
C LEU A 153 42.43 19.71 -34.32
N GLU A 154 41.83 18.97 -35.24
CA GLU A 154 42.39 18.67 -36.57
C GLU A 154 42.44 19.91 -37.48
N GLU A 155 41.46 20.81 -37.39
CA GLU A 155 41.34 21.96 -38.30
C GLU A 155 42.13 23.22 -37.86
N ALA A 156 42.15 23.56 -36.56
CA ALA A 156 42.66 24.86 -36.12
C ALA A 156 43.42 24.85 -34.78
N GLY A 157 43.58 23.68 -34.15
CA GLY A 157 44.14 23.55 -32.79
C GLY A 157 43.21 24.10 -31.70
N LEU A 158 43.45 23.72 -30.43
CA LEU A 158 42.62 24.15 -29.30
C LEU A 158 42.96 25.57 -28.83
N LYS A 159 41.94 26.42 -28.77
CA LYS A 159 41.98 27.72 -28.09
C LYS A 159 41.71 27.56 -26.60
N GLN A 160 42.22 28.47 -25.75
CA GLN A 160 41.95 28.46 -24.29
C GLN A 160 40.45 28.38 -23.94
N ARG A 161 39.58 28.98 -24.75
CA ARG A 161 38.13 28.95 -24.57
C ARG A 161 37.55 27.53 -24.69
N GLU A 162 38.08 26.72 -25.60
CA GLU A 162 37.59 25.36 -25.83
C GLU A 162 38.02 24.44 -24.68
N ILE A 163 39.20 24.68 -24.10
CA ILE A 163 39.64 24.00 -22.87
C ILE A 163 38.68 24.29 -21.70
N HIS A 164 38.13 25.51 -21.63
CA HIS A 164 37.12 25.85 -20.62
C HIS A 164 35.78 25.14 -20.87
N GLU A 165 35.36 25.00 -22.14
CA GLU A 165 34.15 24.26 -22.52
C GLU A 165 34.24 22.77 -22.15
N ILE A 166 35.44 22.16 -22.20
CA ILE A 166 35.68 20.77 -21.72
C ILE A 166 35.29 20.62 -20.25
N HIS A 167 35.74 21.53 -19.41
CA HIS A 167 35.45 21.48 -17.98
C HIS A 167 33.95 21.54 -17.71
N ILE A 168 33.22 22.35 -18.48
CA ILE A 168 31.75 22.43 -18.39
C ILE A 168 31.09 21.12 -18.81
N TYR A 169 31.56 20.50 -19.91
CA TYR A 169 31.01 19.21 -20.37
C TYR A 169 31.29 18.08 -19.39
N PHE A 170 32.48 18.04 -18.78
CA PHE A 170 32.82 17.08 -17.74
C PHE A 170 32.01 17.30 -16.46
N ALA A 171 31.84 18.56 -16.01
CA ALA A 171 31.03 18.88 -14.84
C ALA A 171 29.56 18.48 -15.01
N ASN A 172 28.98 18.73 -16.19
CA ASN A 172 27.62 18.30 -16.50
C ASN A 172 27.48 16.77 -16.53
N PHE A 173 28.45 16.08 -17.15
CA PHE A 173 28.46 14.62 -17.17
C PHE A 173 28.59 14.02 -15.75
N GLU A 174 29.46 14.59 -14.92
CA GLU A 174 29.63 14.19 -13.53
C GLU A 174 28.35 14.43 -12.71
N SER A 175 27.67 15.56 -12.91
CA SER A 175 26.38 15.85 -12.25
C SER A 175 25.33 14.80 -12.60
N THR A 176 25.19 14.43 -13.88
CA THR A 176 24.25 13.37 -14.29
C THR A 176 24.64 12.02 -13.67
N LEU A 177 25.93 11.69 -13.63
CA LEU A 177 26.42 10.47 -12.96
C LEU A 177 26.14 10.47 -11.45
N GLN A 178 26.25 11.61 -10.78
CA GLN A 178 25.93 11.74 -9.35
C GLN A 178 24.44 11.56 -9.07
N GLU A 179 23.56 12.10 -9.92
CA GLU A 179 22.11 11.88 -9.83
C GLU A 179 21.80 10.38 -9.90
N ILE A 180 22.40 9.66 -10.87
CA ILE A 180 22.23 8.21 -11.03
C ILE A 180 22.75 7.44 -9.81
N LYS A 181 23.95 7.77 -9.31
CA LYS A 181 24.56 7.11 -8.15
C LYS A 181 23.65 7.22 -6.91
N SER A 182 23.03 8.37 -6.70
CA SER A 182 22.15 8.62 -5.55
C SER A 182 20.92 7.69 -5.52
N ILE A 183 20.49 7.19 -6.68
CA ILE A 183 19.33 6.31 -6.82
C ILE A 183 19.74 4.84 -6.65
N ILE A 184 20.88 4.43 -7.21
CA ILE A 184 21.45 3.08 -7.02
C ILE A 184 21.76 2.82 -5.54
N ASP A 185 22.32 3.82 -4.84
CA ASP A 185 22.56 3.72 -3.40
C ASP A 185 21.25 3.65 -2.59
N ARG A 186 20.16 4.25 -3.10
CA ARG A 186 18.84 4.21 -2.46
C ARG A 186 18.16 2.84 -2.63
N GLU A 187 18.33 2.20 -3.79
CA GLU A 187 17.84 0.85 -4.07
C GLU A 187 18.59 -0.23 -3.26
N LYS A 188 19.92 -0.09 -3.09
CA LYS A 188 20.69 -0.97 -2.19
C LYS A 188 20.16 -0.94 -0.76
N LYS A 189 19.73 0.23 -0.29
CA LYS A 189 19.24 0.41 1.07
C LYS A 189 17.87 -0.24 1.30
N SER A 190 16.98 -0.26 0.30
CA SER A 190 15.68 -0.95 0.40
C SER A 190 15.81 -2.47 0.31
N VAL A 191 16.71 -2.98 -0.54
CA VAL A 191 17.00 -4.42 -0.66
C VAL A 191 17.68 -4.96 0.61
N PHE A 192 18.61 -4.21 1.21
CA PHE A 192 19.29 -4.62 2.43
C PHE A 192 18.35 -4.70 3.64
N LEU A 193 17.34 -3.82 3.72
CA LEU A 193 16.29 -3.89 4.75
C LEU A 193 15.39 -5.12 4.54
N LYS A 194 15.11 -5.50 3.29
CA LYS A 194 14.27 -6.66 2.94
C LYS A 194 14.94 -8.03 3.17
N LEU A 195 16.27 -8.06 3.36
CA LEU A 195 17.06 -9.28 3.60
C LEU A 195 17.35 -9.52 5.09
N ILE A 196 17.05 -8.54 5.95
CA ILE A 196 17.30 -8.60 7.40
C ILE A 196 15.99 -8.83 8.20
N ASP A 197 14.83 -8.64 7.57
CA ASP A 197 13.50 -9.08 8.06
C ASP A 197 13.13 -10.47 7.50
#